data_AF-A0A9D5D6H6-F1
#
_entry.id   AF-A0A9D5D6H6-F1
#
_cell.length_a   1.000
_cell.length_b   1.000
_cell.length_c   1.000
_cell.angle_alpha   90.00
_cell.angle_beta   90.00
_cell.angle_gamma   90.00
#
_symmetry.space_group_name_H-M   'P 1'
#
loop_
_entity.id
_entity.type
_entity.pdbx_description
1 polymer ?
#
loop_
_entity_poly.entity_id
_entity_poly.type
_entity_poly.pdbx_seq_one_letter_code
_entity_poly.pdbx_strand_id
1 'polypeptide(L)'
;MSAWIVIQRWHWPAVSRRNYVVQFILDSKNQSVVMILVSQFEGNYVQLSMQKFSSNVVEKCLKVFGEEGRAKIIAEMLSVHRFEQLMQDPYANYVVQSALVNSKGPLHTALVEAIRPHASVLRTSPYCKRIFSRALLKK
;
A
#
# COMPACT_ATOMS: atom_id res chain seq x y z
N MET A 1 -8.48 5.31 -23.80
CA MET A 1 -8.62 6.52 -22.94
C MET A 1 -8.66 6.04 -21.50
N SER A 2 -7.61 6.38 -20.76
CA SER A 2 -7.18 5.71 -19.53
C SER A 2 -8.22 5.82 -18.41
N ALA A 3 -8.47 4.73 -17.68
CA ALA A 3 -9.30 4.71 -16.47
C ALA A 3 -8.89 5.78 -15.43
N TRP A 4 -7.64 6.25 -15.53
CA TRP A 4 -7.10 7.43 -14.85
C TRP A 4 -7.91 8.72 -15.05
N ILE A 5 -8.54 8.94 -16.21
CA ILE A 5 -9.38 10.12 -16.47
C ILE A 5 -10.67 10.04 -15.65
N VAL A 6 -11.23 8.84 -15.44
CA VAL A 6 -12.46 8.69 -14.64
C VAL A 6 -12.18 8.93 -13.16
N ILE A 7 -10.98 8.61 -12.67
CA ILE A 7 -10.59 8.83 -11.27
C ILE A 7 -10.24 10.30 -10.99
N GLN A 8 -9.61 11.01 -11.94
CA GLN A 8 -9.24 12.42 -11.74
C GLN A 8 -10.30 13.45 -12.17
N ARG A 9 -11.28 13.10 -13.01
CA ARG A 9 -12.24 14.06 -13.61
C ARG A 9 -13.57 14.22 -12.86
N TRP A 10 -13.73 13.64 -11.67
CA TRP A 10 -14.84 14.03 -10.78
C TRP A 10 -14.47 15.31 -10.02
N HIS A 11 -14.45 16.43 -10.75
CA HIS A 11 -14.38 17.76 -10.17
C HIS A 11 -15.67 17.97 -9.36
N TRP A 12 -15.56 17.88 -8.03
CA TRP A 12 -16.67 18.23 -7.15
C TRP A 12 -16.16 19.06 -5.99
N PRO A 13 -16.92 20.11 -5.63
CA PRO A 13 -16.39 21.23 -4.88
C PRO A 13 -16.05 20.81 -3.46
N ALA A 14 -15.05 21.50 -2.91
CA ALA A 14 -14.63 21.58 -1.52
C ALA A 14 -15.40 20.71 -0.50
N VAL A 15 -14.69 19.70 0.06
CA VAL A 15 -14.59 19.31 1.49
C VAL A 15 -14.05 17.87 1.54
N SER A 16 -12.77 17.69 1.89
CA SER A 16 -12.15 16.46 2.46
C SER A 16 -12.75 15.09 2.10
N ARG A 17 -12.93 14.79 0.81
CA ARG A 17 -13.43 13.48 0.37
C ARG A 17 -12.31 12.44 0.41
N ARG A 18 -12.27 11.70 1.52
CA ARG A 18 -11.73 10.33 1.57
C ARG A 18 -12.22 9.57 0.34
N ASN A 19 -11.42 8.65 -0.20
CA ASN A 19 -11.78 7.90 -1.41
C ASN A 19 -12.88 6.84 -1.11
N TYR A 20 -14.05 7.32 -0.70
CA TYR A 20 -15.16 6.52 -0.17
C TYR A 20 -15.71 5.57 -1.19
N VAL A 21 -15.74 5.94 -2.48
CA VAL A 21 -16.26 5.09 -3.55
C VAL A 21 -15.38 3.85 -3.70
N VAL A 22 -14.05 4.02 -3.74
CA VAL A 22 -13.15 2.90 -3.84
C VAL A 22 -13.16 2.04 -2.57
N GLN A 23 -13.22 2.66 -1.39
CA GLN A 23 -13.36 1.91 -0.14
C GLN A 23 -14.69 1.15 -0.05
N PHE A 24 -15.78 1.77 -0.48
CA PHE A 24 -17.10 1.13 -0.56
C PHE A 24 -17.12 -0.03 -1.54
N ILE A 25 -16.47 0.10 -2.70
CA ILE A 25 -16.33 -0.99 -3.66
C ILE A 25 -15.49 -2.13 -3.06
N LEU A 26 -14.40 -1.83 -2.34
CA LEU A 26 -13.61 -2.86 -1.66
C LEU A 26 -14.36 -3.54 -0.50
N ASP A 27 -15.34 -2.87 0.09
CA ASP A 27 -16.24 -3.42 1.13
C ASP A 27 -17.51 -4.07 0.54
N SER A 28 -17.67 -4.04 -0.78
CA SER A 28 -18.81 -4.65 -1.47
C SER A 28 -18.68 -6.18 -1.48
N LYS A 29 -19.81 -6.89 -1.35
CA LYS A 29 -19.88 -8.34 -1.55
C LYS A 29 -19.77 -8.76 -3.03
N ASN A 30 -19.65 -7.81 -3.96
CA ASN A 30 -19.53 -8.09 -5.38
C ASN A 30 -18.07 -8.26 -5.81
N GLN A 31 -17.58 -9.50 -5.70
CA GLN A 31 -16.20 -9.87 -6.01
C GLN A 31 -15.77 -9.50 -7.44
N SER A 32 -16.70 -9.52 -8.39
CA SER A 32 -16.40 -9.21 -9.80
C SER A 32 -16.00 -7.75 -10.01
N VAL A 33 -16.68 -6.82 -9.34
CA VAL A 33 -16.35 -5.38 -9.40
C VAL A 33 -15.02 -5.10 -8.72
N VAL A 34 -14.74 -5.78 -7.61
CA VAL A 34 -13.44 -5.71 -6.92
C VAL A 34 -12.32 -6.14 -7.86
N MET A 35 -12.47 -7.29 -8.54
CA MET A 35 -11.46 -7.81 -9.47
C MET A 35 -11.18 -6.88 -10.66
N ILE A 36 -12.22 -6.25 -11.22
CA ILE A 36 -12.05 -5.25 -12.30
C ILE A 36 -11.22 -4.08 -11.77
N LEU A 37 -11.53 -3.57 -10.58
CA LEU A 37 -10.79 -2.46 -9.99
C LEU A 37 -9.34 -2.85 -9.68
N VAL A 38 -9.10 -4.07 -9.18
CA VAL A 38 -7.76 -4.61 -8.94
C VAL A 38 -6.91 -4.58 -10.20
N SER A 39 -7.47 -5.02 -11.34
CA SER A 39 -6.75 -5.05 -12.61
C SER A 39 -6.26 -3.67 -13.05
N GLN A 40 -6.93 -2.60 -12.61
CA GLN A 40 -6.52 -1.22 -12.90
C GLN A 40 -5.42 -0.71 -11.96
N PHE A 41 -5.20 -1.37 -10.82
CA PHE A 41 -4.16 -1.00 -9.86
C PHE A 41 -2.85 -1.74 -10.07
N GLU A 42 -2.90 -2.94 -10.67
CA GLU A 42 -1.70 -3.71 -11.00
C GLU A 42 -0.72 -2.85 -11.82
N GLY A 43 0.55 -2.82 -11.40
CA GLY A 43 1.60 -1.99 -12.00
C GLY A 43 1.63 -0.54 -11.51
N ASN A 44 0.71 -0.13 -10.63
CA ASN A 44 0.60 1.24 -10.11
C ASN A 44 0.52 1.31 -8.57
N TYR A 45 0.61 0.20 -7.85
CA TYR A 45 0.54 0.17 -6.39
C TYR A 45 1.57 1.09 -5.73
N VAL A 46 2.78 1.18 -6.26
CA VAL A 46 3.83 2.06 -5.73
C VAL A 46 3.39 3.53 -5.82
N GLN A 47 2.97 3.98 -7.01
CA GLN A 47 2.53 5.36 -7.22
C GLN A 47 1.28 5.68 -6.39
N LEU A 48 0.33 4.76 -6.29
CA LEU A 48 -0.88 4.92 -5.48
C LEU A 48 -0.55 5.02 -3.99
N SER A 49 0.45 4.27 -3.52
CA SER A 49 0.89 4.28 -2.12
C SER A 49 1.46 5.63 -1.68
N MET A 50 2.07 6.39 -2.59
CA MET A 50 2.64 7.71 -2.31
C MET A 50 1.60 8.85 -2.41
N GLN A 51 0.33 8.55 -2.66
CA GLN A 51 -0.73 9.55 -2.73
C GLN A 51 -1.57 9.56 -1.45
N LYS A 52 -1.87 10.77 -0.95
CA LYS A 52 -2.63 11.01 0.28
C LYS A 52 -3.93 10.19 0.41
N PHE A 53 -4.66 10.04 -0.70
CA PHE A 53 -5.96 9.38 -0.69
C PHE A 53 -5.88 7.93 -1.19
N SER A 54 -5.08 7.68 -2.21
CA SER A 54 -4.95 6.36 -2.84
C SER A 54 -4.17 5.37 -1.96
N SER A 55 -3.29 5.84 -1.08
CA SER A 55 -2.61 5.00 -0.08
C SER A 55 -3.58 4.19 0.79
N ASN A 56 -4.65 4.84 1.27
CA ASN A 56 -5.69 4.18 2.08
C ASN A 56 -6.42 3.06 1.31
N VAL A 57 -6.50 3.18 -0.02
CA VAL A 57 -7.06 2.13 -0.88
C VAL A 57 -6.11 0.93 -0.91
N VAL A 58 -4.82 1.17 -1.14
CA VAL A 58 -3.82 0.09 -1.17
C VAL A 58 -3.73 -0.62 0.18
N GLU A 59 -3.79 0.12 1.30
CA GLU A 59 -3.88 -0.48 2.64
C GLU A 59 -5.09 -1.39 2.81
N LYS A 60 -6.25 -1.01 2.25
CA LYS A 60 -7.47 -1.82 2.29
C LYS A 60 -7.32 -3.06 1.40
N CYS A 61 -6.75 -2.93 0.21
CA CYS A 61 -6.43 -4.04 -0.68
C CYS A 61 -5.57 -5.10 0.04
N LEU A 62 -4.52 -4.68 0.76
CA LEU A 62 -3.67 -5.58 1.53
C LEU A 62 -4.42 -6.39 2.61
N LYS A 63 -5.53 -5.84 3.15
CA LYS A 63 -6.36 -6.50 4.18
C LYS A 63 -7.44 -7.40 3.59
N VAL A 64 -8.06 -6.97 2.48
CA VAL A 64 -9.23 -7.64 1.89
C VAL A 64 -8.83 -8.70 0.87
N PHE A 65 -7.74 -8.51 0.14
CA PHE A 65 -7.33 -9.46 -0.89
C PHE A 65 -6.75 -10.72 -0.26
N GLY A 66 -6.98 -11.84 -0.96
CA GLY A 66 -6.36 -13.12 -0.66
C GLY A 66 -4.84 -13.09 -0.88
N GLU A 67 -4.18 -14.21 -0.58
CA GLU A 67 -2.71 -14.30 -0.60
C GLU A 67 -2.10 -13.91 -1.94
N GLU A 68 -2.68 -14.34 -3.06
CA GLU A 68 -2.18 -14.01 -4.40
C GLU A 68 -2.24 -12.50 -4.70
N GLY A 69 -3.38 -11.86 -4.46
CA GLY A 69 -3.54 -10.41 -4.67
C GLY A 69 -2.62 -9.59 -3.77
N ARG A 70 -2.44 -10.04 -2.52
CA ARG A 70 -1.49 -9.42 -1.59
C ARG A 70 -0.03 -9.60 -2.05
N ALA A 71 0.31 -10.77 -2.58
CA ALA A 71 1.63 -11.05 -3.13
C ALA A 71 1.98 -10.12 -4.30
N LYS A 72 1.02 -9.85 -5.20
CA LYS A 72 1.21 -8.89 -6.31
C LYS A 72 1.56 -7.49 -5.81
N ILE A 73 0.80 -6.99 -4.83
CA ILE A 73 1.06 -5.66 -4.24
C ILE A 73 2.46 -5.60 -3.64
N ILE A 74 2.82 -6.59 -2.81
CA ILE A 74 4.11 -6.59 -2.12
C ILE A 74 5.27 -6.79 -3.09
N ALA A 75 5.12 -7.64 -4.10
CA ALA A 75 6.14 -7.84 -5.12
C ALA A 75 6.43 -6.55 -5.89
N GLU A 76 5.39 -5.78 -6.24
CA GLU A 76 5.57 -4.47 -6.88
C GLU A 76 6.28 -3.47 -5.96
N MET A 77 5.97 -3.47 -4.66
CA MET A 77 6.68 -2.62 -3.71
C MET A 77 8.16 -3.01 -3.59
N LEU A 78 8.46 -4.32 -3.56
CA LEU A 78 9.82 -4.84 -3.44
C LEU A 78 10.66 -4.66 -4.72
N SER A 79 10.04 -4.45 -5.88
CA SER A 79 10.77 -4.19 -7.13
C SER A 79 11.29 -2.76 -7.23
N VAL A 80 10.90 -1.88 -6.31
CA VAL A 80 11.37 -0.48 -6.27
C VAL A 80 12.84 -0.42 -5.87
N HIS A 81 13.68 0.13 -6.75
CA HIS A 81 15.12 0.25 -6.53
C HIS A 81 15.49 1.00 -5.25
N ARG A 82 14.67 1.99 -4.86
CA ARG A 82 14.85 2.82 -3.66
C ARG A 82 13.74 2.59 -2.64
N PHE A 83 13.64 1.37 -2.12
CA PHE A 83 12.61 0.98 -1.17
C PHE A 83 12.54 1.90 0.06
N GLU A 84 13.68 2.49 0.47
CA GLU A 84 13.75 3.46 1.56
C GLU A 84 12.93 4.72 1.34
N GLN A 85 12.65 5.08 0.08
CA GLN A 85 11.78 6.22 -0.24
C GLN A 85 10.33 5.93 0.17
N LEU A 86 9.85 4.69 -0.01
CA LEU A 86 8.49 4.31 0.41
C LEU A 86 8.34 4.36 1.93
N MET A 87 9.39 4.01 2.66
CA MET A 87 9.38 4.06 4.13
C MET A 87 9.40 5.50 4.67
N GLN A 88 10.05 6.42 3.95
CA GLN A 88 10.15 7.82 4.33
C GLN A 88 9.00 8.69 3.80
N ASP A 89 8.26 8.21 2.80
CA ASP A 89 7.13 8.92 2.23
C ASP A 89 6.01 9.15 3.27
N PRO A 90 5.37 10.33 3.30
CA PRO A 90 4.31 10.65 4.26
C PRO A 90 3.09 9.72 4.24
N TYR A 91 2.87 8.99 3.15
CA TYR A 91 1.72 8.11 2.94
C TYR A 91 2.12 6.64 2.74
N ALA A 92 3.14 6.36 1.93
CA ALA A 92 3.52 4.98 1.59
C ALA A 92 4.07 4.22 2.81
N ASN A 93 4.58 4.92 3.83
CA ASN A 93 5.02 4.30 5.08
C ASN A 93 3.88 3.52 5.78
N TYR A 94 2.63 3.96 5.65
CA TYR A 94 1.47 3.26 6.20
C TYR A 94 1.14 2.01 5.38
N VAL A 95 1.32 2.06 4.06
CA VAL A 95 1.18 0.91 3.18
C VAL A 95 2.23 -0.16 3.49
N VAL A 96 3.50 0.22 3.68
CA VAL A 96 4.57 -0.71 4.09
C VAL A 96 4.24 -1.38 5.44
N GLN A 97 3.71 -0.61 6.40
CA GLN A 97 3.26 -1.16 7.68
C GLN A 97 2.08 -2.14 7.53
N SER A 98 1.10 -1.80 6.69
CA SER A 98 -0.01 -2.69 6.37
C SER A 98 0.48 -3.96 5.66
N ALA A 99 1.46 -3.86 4.77
CA ALA A 99 2.06 -5.00 4.09
C ALA A 99 2.75 -5.95 5.08
N LEU A 100 3.52 -5.42 6.04
CA LEU A 100 4.13 -6.21 7.11
C LEU A 100 3.09 -6.93 7.99
N VAL A 101 1.98 -6.26 8.34
CA VAL A 101 0.94 -6.85 9.20
C VAL A 101 0.17 -7.96 8.49
N ASN A 102 -0.05 -7.81 7.18
CA ASN A 102 -0.89 -8.73 6.42
C ASN A 102 -0.07 -9.78 5.64
N SER A 103 1.26 -9.71 5.63
CA SER A 103 2.12 -10.74 5.01
C SER A 103 2.49 -11.84 5.99
N LYS A 104 2.74 -13.05 5.46
CA LYS A 104 3.26 -14.21 6.19
C LYS A 104 4.27 -14.96 5.31
N GLY A 105 5.01 -15.88 5.92
CA GLY A 105 5.90 -16.80 5.19
C GLY A 105 6.99 -16.06 4.38
N PRO A 106 7.38 -16.58 3.20
CA PRO A 106 8.49 -16.04 2.40
C PRO A 106 8.31 -14.57 2.02
N LEU A 107 7.07 -14.14 1.76
CA LEU A 107 6.75 -12.77 1.39
C LEU A 107 7.01 -11.79 2.54
N HIS A 108 6.70 -12.21 3.77
CA HIS A 108 7.01 -11.43 4.97
C HIS A 108 8.52 -11.33 5.19
N THR A 109 9.23 -12.44 5.03
CA THR A 109 10.70 -12.47 5.13
C THR A 109 11.35 -11.53 4.12
N ALA A 110 10.88 -11.54 2.86
CA ALA A 110 11.38 -10.62 1.83
C ALA A 110 11.18 -9.14 2.20
N LEU A 111 10.02 -8.78 2.77
CA LEU A 111 9.79 -7.43 3.30
C LEU A 111 10.75 -7.08 4.43
N VAL A 112 10.96 -7.99 5.38
CA VAL A 112 11.89 -7.74 6.49
C VAL A 112 13.33 -7.55 6.00
N GLU A 113 13.79 -8.37 5.05
CA GLU A 113 15.13 -8.24 4.48
C GLU A 113 15.28 -6.96 3.64
N ALA A 114 14.23 -6.48 2.97
CA ALA A 114 14.27 -5.19 2.30
C ALA A 114 14.33 -4.01 3.29
N ILE A 115 13.75 -4.15 4.48
CA ILE A 115 13.69 -3.10 5.50
C ILE A 115 14.97 -3.04 6.34
N ARG A 116 15.57 -4.20 6.65
CA ARG A 116 16.68 -4.34 7.60
C ARG A 116 17.89 -3.43 7.31
N PRO A 117 18.36 -3.25 6.06
CA PRO A 117 19.49 -2.37 5.74
C PRO A 117 19.25 -0.90 6.12
N HIS A 118 18.00 -0.48 6.20
CA HIS A 118 17.61 0.91 6.44
C HIS A 118 17.29 1.21 7.91
N ALA A 119 17.59 0.28 8.82
CA ALA A 119 17.32 0.38 10.26
C ALA A 119 17.81 1.69 10.91
N SER A 120 18.90 2.29 10.42
CA SER A 120 19.42 3.58 10.88
C SER A 120 18.45 4.74 10.57
N VAL A 121 17.93 4.80 9.35
CA VAL A 121 16.90 5.76 8.91
C VAL A 121 15.59 5.53 9.67
N LEU A 122 15.29 4.26 10.00
CA LEU A 122 14.06 3.94 10.73
C LEU A 122 14.05 4.46 12.18
N ARG A 123 15.22 4.61 12.79
CA ARG A 123 15.35 5.11 14.17
C ARG A 123 15.19 6.63 14.27
N THR A 124 15.56 7.35 13.22
CA THR A 124 15.58 8.82 13.21
C THR A 124 14.27 9.43 12.69
N SER A 125 13.59 8.75 11.75
CA SER A 125 12.31 9.23 11.20
C SER A 125 11.11 8.89 12.10
N PRO A 126 10.27 9.88 12.49
CA PRO A 126 9.07 9.63 13.31
C PRO A 126 8.09 8.66 12.65
N TYR A 127 8.00 8.65 11.32
CA TYR A 127 7.14 7.77 10.54
C TYR A 127 7.60 6.30 10.58
N CYS A 128 8.91 6.10 10.66
CA CYS A 128 9.53 4.80 10.52
C CYS A 128 9.67 4.01 11.84
N LYS A 129 9.52 4.67 13.00
CA LYS A 129 9.61 4.01 14.31
C LYS A 129 8.65 2.82 14.46
N ARG A 130 7.46 2.92 13.86
CA ARG A 130 6.44 1.84 13.87
C ARG A 130 6.79 0.68 12.93
N ILE A 131 7.50 0.96 11.83
CA ILE A 131 8.03 -0.08 10.94
C ILE A 131 9.12 -0.86 11.67
N PHE A 132 10.05 -0.14 12.30
CA PHE A 132 11.15 -0.73 13.07
C PHE A 132 10.66 -1.68 14.16
N SER A 133 9.68 -1.26 14.97
CA SER A 133 9.18 -2.11 16.07
C SER A 133 8.46 -3.37 15.58
N ARG A 134 7.90 -3.35 14.37
CA ARG A 134 7.17 -4.51 13.83
C ARG A 134 8.06 -5.46 13.05
N ALA A 135 8.98 -4.92 12.25
CA ALA A 135 9.86 -5.71 11.39
C ALA A 135 11.08 -6.27 12.15
N LEU A 136 11.57 -5.58 13.19
CA LEU A 136 12.90 -5.84 13.75
C LEU A 136 12.93 -6.09 15.28
N LEU A 137 11.82 -5.92 16.02
CA LEU A 137 11.79 -6.15 17.48
C LEU A 137 11.07 -7.44 17.92
N LYS A 138 10.51 -8.25 17.02
CA LYS A 138 9.96 -9.56 17.42
C LYS A 138 11.07 -10.60 17.51
N LYS A 139 11.57 -10.79 18.75
CA LYS A 139 12.24 -12.02 19.20
C LYS A 139 11.22 -13.15 19.33
#